data_AF-A0A383DIE8-F1
#
_entry.id   AF-A0A383DIE8-F1
#
_cell.length_a   1.000
_cell.length_b   1.000
_cell.length_c   1.000
_cell.angle_alpha   90.00
_cell.angle_beta   90.00
_cell.angle_gamma   90.00
#
_symmetry.space_group_name_H-M   'P 1'
#
loop_
_entity.id
_entity.type
_entity.pdbx_description
1 polymer ?
#
loop_
_entity_poly.entity_id
_entity_poly.type
_entity_poly.pdbx_seq_one_letter_code
_entity_poly.pdbx_strand_id
1 'polypeptide(L)'
;RFGIEKESLRVAQSKISRQLHHESMGSPLCHKYITTDFSEAQLEFITPPLADKKTGLIFLENIHHFVSHKIGDEIIWPFSMPPFIQSDNEIPIASYGSSNLALFKTTYRNGLSHRYGRTMQAISGIHFNYSLPEQIWKSSLFREERTVSKKLRATIYFRTLRNLHRMNWLILYFFGASPVTTVNFLSNKHKGFQKLDNHVYYLPFATSLRMSDLGYQNINQSKVAISLNSLREYI
;
A
#
# COMPACT_ATOMS: atom_id res chain seq x y z
N ARG A 1 -1.93 -13.63 14.36
CA ARG A 1 -1.75 -12.19 14.73
C ARG A 1 -2.10 -11.36 13.50
N PHE A 2 -2.34 -10.07 13.65
CA PHE A 2 -2.54 -9.17 12.52
C PHE A 2 -1.70 -7.90 12.67
N GLY A 3 -1.45 -7.21 11.56
CA GLY A 3 -0.84 -5.90 11.50
C GLY A 3 -1.42 -5.12 10.33
N ILE A 4 -1.33 -3.80 10.38
CA ILE A 4 -1.84 -2.88 9.37
C ILE A 4 -0.68 -1.98 8.95
N GLU A 5 -0.49 -1.85 7.65
CA GLU A 5 0.26 -0.76 7.04
C GLU A 5 -0.75 0.16 6.36
N LYS A 6 -0.65 1.46 6.56
CA LYS A 6 -1.53 2.44 5.91
C LYS A 6 -0.69 3.56 5.32
N GLU A 7 -0.83 3.77 4.03
CA GLU A 7 -0.18 4.85 3.30
C GLU A 7 -1.13 6.04 3.15
N SER A 8 -0.60 7.25 3.19
CA SER A 8 -1.32 8.48 2.81
C SER A 8 -0.37 9.62 2.48
N LEU A 9 -0.76 10.46 1.52
CA LEU A 9 -0.02 11.67 1.19
C LEU A 9 -0.26 12.78 2.21
N ARG A 10 0.78 13.54 2.53
CA ARG A 10 0.66 14.87 3.12
C ARG A 10 0.30 15.85 2.02
N VAL A 11 -0.76 16.62 2.23
CA VAL A 11 -1.32 17.56 1.26
C VAL A 11 -1.52 18.92 1.91
N ALA A 12 -1.14 19.99 1.23
CA ALA A 12 -1.42 21.36 1.62
C ALA A 12 -2.09 22.08 0.44
N GLN A 13 -3.19 22.80 0.71
CA GLN A 13 -3.91 23.57 -0.33
C GLN A 13 -4.22 22.75 -1.60
N SER A 14 -4.70 21.52 -1.42
CA SER A 14 -5.04 20.57 -2.50
C SER A 14 -3.86 20.11 -3.36
N LYS A 15 -2.61 20.33 -2.93
CA LYS A 15 -1.39 19.85 -3.60
C LYS A 15 -0.58 18.94 -2.70
N ILE A 16 0.13 17.99 -3.31
CA ILE A 16 1.07 17.13 -2.60
C ILE A 16 2.15 18.03 -1.95
N SER A 17 2.41 17.79 -0.67
CA SER A 17 3.40 18.55 0.07
C SER A 17 4.81 18.35 -0.51
N ARG A 18 5.61 19.41 -0.45
CA ARG A 18 7.05 19.36 -0.71
C ARG A 18 7.90 19.53 0.56
N GLN A 19 7.27 19.66 1.72
CA GLN A 19 7.99 19.70 2.98
C GLN A 19 8.66 18.34 3.23
N LEU A 20 9.81 18.35 3.89
CA LEU A 20 10.50 17.13 4.29
C LEU A 20 9.75 16.43 5.43
N HIS A 21 10.04 15.15 5.62
CA HIS A 21 9.61 14.41 6.80
C HIS A 21 10.12 15.11 8.06
N HIS A 22 9.20 15.55 8.91
CA HIS A 22 9.54 16.36 10.08
C HIS A 22 10.38 15.57 11.09
N GLU A 23 11.49 16.15 11.56
CA GLU A 23 12.45 15.48 12.45
C GLU A 23 11.81 14.97 13.75
N SER A 24 10.75 15.63 14.24
CA SER A 24 10.01 15.18 15.43
C SER A 24 9.30 13.84 15.26
N MET A 25 9.12 13.35 14.02
CA MET A 25 8.61 12.01 13.73
C MET A 25 9.73 10.96 13.67
N GLY A 26 10.99 11.39 13.85
CA GLY A 26 12.17 10.55 13.81
C GLY A 26 12.70 10.36 12.38
N SER A 27 13.61 9.39 12.23
CA SER A 27 14.15 9.04 10.92
C SER A 27 13.23 8.06 10.21
N PRO A 28 12.72 8.36 9.00
CA PRO A 28 11.90 7.42 8.25
C PRO A 28 12.66 6.14 7.90
N LEU A 29 14.00 6.15 7.90
CA LEU A 29 14.81 4.96 7.65
C LEU A 29 14.71 3.91 8.78
N CYS A 30 14.61 4.37 10.02
CA CYS A 30 14.82 3.53 11.21
C CYS A 30 13.60 3.50 12.15
N HIS A 31 12.65 4.41 11.97
CA HIS A 31 11.50 4.51 12.86
C HIS A 31 10.54 3.33 12.64
N LYS A 32 10.10 2.72 13.75
CA LYS A 32 9.41 1.42 13.72
C LYS A 32 7.98 1.47 13.22
N TYR A 33 7.34 2.64 13.31
CA TYR A 33 5.87 2.76 13.19
C TYR A 33 5.42 3.84 12.20
N ILE A 34 6.34 4.71 11.79
CA ILE A 34 6.08 5.87 10.93
C ILE A 34 7.28 5.95 10.00
N THR A 35 7.04 5.82 8.71
CA THR A 35 8.06 5.94 7.67
C THR A 35 7.46 6.63 6.44
N THR A 36 8.18 6.64 5.34
CA THR A 36 7.71 7.10 4.03
C THR A 36 7.80 5.95 3.03
N ASP A 37 6.80 5.83 2.16
CA ASP A 37 6.85 4.91 1.03
C ASP A 37 7.55 5.56 -0.16
N PHE A 38 6.96 5.64 -1.37
CA PHE A 38 7.67 6.14 -2.55
C PHE A 38 8.06 7.61 -2.42
N SER A 39 7.12 8.44 -1.98
CA SER A 39 7.29 9.89 -1.90
C SER A 39 7.68 10.36 -0.50
N GLU A 40 8.46 11.43 -0.40
CA GLU A 40 8.73 12.13 0.86
C GLU A 40 7.44 12.62 1.55
N ALA A 41 6.40 12.88 0.75
CA ALA A 41 5.08 13.24 1.23
C ALA A 41 4.19 12.05 1.59
N GLN A 42 4.56 10.82 1.20
CA GLN A 42 3.71 9.64 1.37
C GLN A 42 4.07 8.91 2.65
N LEU A 43 3.39 9.31 3.74
CA LEU A 43 3.50 8.67 5.04
C LEU A 43 3.04 7.23 4.96
N GLU A 44 3.74 6.36 5.68
CA GLU A 44 3.35 4.97 5.90
C GLU A 44 3.33 4.68 7.41
N PHE A 45 2.16 4.31 7.92
CA PHE A 45 1.97 3.96 9.33
C PHE A 45 1.93 2.45 9.48
N ILE A 46 2.77 1.92 10.38
CA ILE A 46 2.99 0.48 10.54
C ILE A 46 2.66 0.10 11.98
N THR A 47 1.63 -0.73 12.18
CA THR A 47 1.31 -1.25 13.51
C THR A 47 2.19 -2.46 13.85
N PRO A 48 2.55 -2.70 15.12
CA PRO A 48 3.16 -3.97 15.52
C PRO A 48 2.18 -5.15 15.30
N PRO A 49 2.68 -6.40 15.21
CA PRO A 49 1.82 -7.57 15.07
C PRO A 49 1.08 -7.85 16.39
N LEU A 50 -0.24 -7.64 16.39
CA LEU A 50 -1.10 -7.73 17.57
C LEU A 50 -2.06 -8.92 17.48
N ALA A 51 -2.57 -9.36 18.64
CA ALA A 51 -3.55 -10.43 18.73
C ALA A 51 -5.00 -9.92 18.62
N ASP A 52 -5.26 -8.71 19.15
CA ASP A 52 -6.59 -8.12 19.24
C ASP A 52 -6.77 -6.96 18.25
N LYS A 53 -7.82 -7.06 17.42
CA LYS A 53 -8.15 -6.08 16.37
C LYS A 53 -8.33 -4.67 16.93
N LYS A 54 -9.00 -4.55 18.08
CA LYS A 54 -9.33 -3.25 18.68
C LYS A 54 -8.05 -2.53 19.11
N THR A 55 -7.12 -3.25 19.73
CA THR A 55 -5.82 -2.73 20.13
C THR A 55 -5.01 -2.23 18.93
N GLY A 56 -5.02 -2.95 17.80
CA GLY A 56 -4.31 -2.48 16.60
C GLY A 56 -4.93 -1.25 15.95
N LEU A 57 -6.27 -1.15 15.95
CA LEU A 57 -6.95 0.06 15.48
C LEU A 57 -6.66 1.27 16.38
N ILE A 58 -6.69 1.09 17.71
CA ILE A 58 -6.30 2.14 18.67
C ILE A 58 -4.84 2.57 18.46
N PHE A 59 -3.94 1.62 18.20
CA PHE A 59 -2.54 1.94 17.93
C PHE A 59 -2.38 2.77 16.64
N LEU A 60 -3.07 2.37 15.56
CA LEU A 60 -3.08 3.11 14.30
C LEU A 60 -3.67 4.51 14.47
N GLU A 61 -4.76 4.63 15.23
CA GLU A 61 -5.40 5.90 15.58
C GLU A 61 -4.44 6.82 16.35
N ASN A 62 -3.71 6.30 17.33
CA ASN A 62 -2.72 7.07 18.09
C ASN A 62 -1.56 7.56 17.21
N ILE A 63 -1.08 6.76 16.25
CA ILE A 63 -0.10 7.22 15.26
C ILE A 63 -0.68 8.37 14.44
N HIS A 64 -1.91 8.21 13.97
CA HIS A 64 -2.62 9.23 13.22
C HIS A 64 -2.70 10.56 13.98
N HIS A 65 -3.18 10.53 15.24
CA HIS A 65 -3.25 11.70 16.10
C HIS A 65 -1.88 12.34 16.29
N PHE A 66 -0.85 11.54 16.59
CA PHE A 66 0.50 12.04 16.76
C PHE A 66 1.00 12.76 15.50
N VAL A 67 0.88 12.13 14.32
CA VAL A 67 1.36 12.70 13.06
C VAL A 67 0.57 13.94 12.67
N SER A 68 -0.76 13.93 12.82
CA SER A 68 -1.60 15.11 12.56
C SER A 68 -1.17 16.33 13.39
N HIS A 69 -0.68 16.13 14.62
CA HIS A 69 -0.14 17.23 15.44
C HIS A 69 1.28 17.69 15.01
N LYS A 70 1.99 16.92 14.17
CA LYS A 70 3.37 17.22 13.73
C LYS A 70 3.47 17.82 12.33
N ILE A 71 2.42 17.74 11.52
CA ILE A 71 2.45 18.17 10.11
C ILE A 71 1.91 19.59 9.88
N GLY A 72 1.65 20.36 10.95
CA GLY A 72 1.22 21.75 10.87
C GLY A 72 -0.12 21.89 10.13
N ASP A 73 -0.15 22.75 9.10
CA ASP A 73 -1.34 23.02 8.28
C ASP A 73 -1.57 21.98 7.17
N GLU A 74 -0.72 20.96 7.06
CA GLU A 74 -0.92 19.86 6.12
C GLU A 74 -2.01 18.90 6.61
N ILE A 75 -2.69 18.25 5.67
CA ILE A 75 -3.63 17.18 5.96
C ILE A 75 -3.07 15.83 5.52
N ILE A 76 -3.52 14.77 6.19
CA ILE A 76 -3.36 13.40 5.73
C ILE A 76 -4.45 13.13 4.69
N TRP A 77 -4.07 12.98 3.43
CA TRP A 77 -4.99 12.73 2.32
C TRP A 77 -5.79 11.45 2.56
N PRO A 78 -7.13 11.50 2.55
CA PRO A 78 -7.95 10.37 2.99
C PRO A 78 -8.26 9.34 1.90
N PHE A 79 -7.86 9.60 0.65
CA PHE A 79 -8.20 8.74 -0.49
C PHE A 79 -6.99 7.98 -1.02
N SER A 80 -7.25 6.82 -1.64
CA SER A 80 -6.20 6.03 -2.30
C SER A 80 -5.65 6.72 -3.55
N MET A 81 -6.52 7.29 -4.38
CA MET A 81 -6.08 8.04 -5.55
C MET A 81 -5.59 9.42 -5.09
N PRO A 82 -4.41 9.88 -5.57
CA PRO A 82 -3.85 11.15 -5.14
C PRO A 82 -4.70 12.34 -5.64
N PRO A 83 -4.49 13.55 -5.09
CA PRO A 83 -5.06 14.76 -5.67
C PRO A 83 -4.55 15.01 -7.10
N PHE A 84 -5.04 16.07 -7.74
CA PHE A 84 -4.56 16.47 -9.06
C PHE A 84 -3.05 16.77 -9.03
N ILE A 85 -2.31 16.20 -9.99
CA ILE A 85 -0.84 16.30 -10.08
C ILE A 85 -0.52 16.89 -11.46
N GLN A 86 0.08 18.07 -11.53
CA GLN A 86 0.38 18.69 -12.83
C GLN A 86 1.53 17.99 -13.56
N SER A 87 2.51 17.49 -12.79
CA SER A 87 3.66 16.78 -13.33
C SER A 87 4.25 15.84 -12.30
N ASP A 88 4.92 14.78 -12.74
CA ASP A 88 5.64 13.84 -11.88
C ASP A 88 6.60 14.56 -10.92
N ASN A 89 7.22 15.68 -11.33
CA ASN A 89 8.15 16.45 -10.51
C ASN A 89 7.49 17.10 -9.28
N GLU A 90 6.16 17.13 -9.19
CA GLU A 90 5.46 17.55 -7.98
C GLU A 90 5.51 16.51 -6.86
N ILE A 91 5.84 15.25 -7.18
CA ILE A 91 5.94 14.16 -6.22
C ILE A 91 7.42 14.04 -5.79
N PRO A 92 7.80 14.54 -4.60
CA PRO A 92 9.17 14.42 -4.11
C PRO A 92 9.48 12.96 -3.81
N ILE A 93 10.64 12.46 -4.24
CA ILE A 93 11.08 11.09 -3.91
C ILE A 93 11.52 11.05 -2.43
N ALA A 94 11.16 9.99 -1.72
CA ALA A 94 11.53 9.84 -0.31
C ALA A 94 13.06 9.85 -0.09
N SER A 95 13.48 10.62 0.91
CA SER A 95 14.86 10.76 1.36
C SER A 95 15.06 10.05 2.70
N TYR A 96 16.16 9.31 2.81
CA TYR A 96 16.47 8.52 4.01
C TYR A 96 17.81 8.89 4.64
N GLY A 97 18.45 9.97 4.17
CA GLY A 97 19.81 10.37 4.55
C GLY A 97 20.90 9.82 3.62
N SER A 98 22.14 9.76 4.12
CA SER A 98 23.35 9.53 3.30
C SER A 98 24.03 8.16 3.52
N SER A 99 23.50 7.29 4.39
CA SER A 99 24.04 5.94 4.57
C SER A 99 23.85 5.10 3.30
N ASN A 100 24.67 4.06 3.09
CA ASN A 100 24.51 3.17 1.94
C ASN A 100 23.10 2.58 1.81
N LEU A 101 22.47 2.22 2.94
CA LEU A 101 21.09 1.72 2.96
C LEU A 101 20.08 2.82 2.56
N ALA A 102 20.29 4.05 3.02
CA ALA A 102 19.47 5.19 2.65
C ALA A 102 19.55 5.48 1.14
N LEU A 103 20.79 5.59 0.63
CA LEU A 103 21.07 5.83 -0.78
C LEU A 103 20.50 4.72 -1.67
N PHE A 104 20.60 3.45 -1.23
CA PHE A 104 19.97 2.33 -1.92
C PHE A 104 18.44 2.48 -2.00
N LYS A 105 17.76 2.79 -0.90
CA LYS A 105 16.30 2.99 -0.87
C LYS A 105 15.85 4.16 -1.76
N THR A 106 16.60 5.26 -1.78
CA THR A 106 16.33 6.40 -2.66
C THR A 106 16.61 6.05 -4.13
N THR A 107 17.69 5.31 -4.42
CA THR A 107 18.04 4.87 -5.77
C THR A 107 16.97 3.91 -6.34
N TYR A 108 16.47 3.00 -5.52
CA TYR A 108 15.37 2.11 -5.88
C TYR A 108 14.11 2.91 -6.32
N ARG A 109 13.73 3.94 -5.57
CA ARG A 109 12.59 4.82 -5.91
C ARG A 109 12.83 5.64 -7.16
N ASN A 110 14.06 6.12 -7.39
CA ASN A 110 14.42 6.72 -8.68
C ASN A 110 14.22 5.71 -9.84
N GLY A 111 14.62 4.46 -9.65
CA GLY A 111 14.35 3.38 -10.61
C GLY A 111 12.86 3.18 -10.90
N LEU A 112 12.01 3.18 -9.87
CA LEU A 112 10.55 3.12 -10.02
C LEU A 112 10.00 4.33 -10.79
N SER A 113 10.48 5.54 -10.45
CA SER A 113 10.12 6.77 -11.15
C SER A 113 10.41 6.68 -12.65
N HIS A 114 11.58 6.17 -13.04
CA HIS A 114 11.95 6.04 -14.45
C HIS A 114 11.18 4.96 -15.20
N ARG A 115 10.77 3.88 -14.52
CA ARG A 115 10.10 2.74 -15.15
C ARG A 115 8.59 2.92 -15.26
N TYR A 116 7.97 3.57 -14.28
CA TYR A 116 6.51 3.57 -14.12
C TYR A 116 5.90 4.97 -13.94
N GLY A 117 6.74 6.01 -13.84
CA GLY A 117 6.29 7.35 -13.48
C GLY A 117 5.99 7.50 -11.99
N ARG A 118 6.06 8.73 -11.49
CA ARG A 118 5.83 9.05 -10.07
C ARG A 118 4.34 9.10 -9.75
N THR A 119 3.51 9.53 -10.69
CA THR A 119 2.05 9.64 -10.52
C THR A 119 1.43 8.31 -10.07
N MET A 120 1.83 7.18 -10.68
CA MET A 120 1.35 5.85 -10.27
C MET A 120 1.77 5.50 -8.84
N GLN A 121 2.99 5.89 -8.44
CA GLN A 121 3.57 5.55 -7.14
C GLN A 121 2.96 6.37 -5.99
N ALA A 122 2.32 7.50 -6.29
CA ALA A 122 1.62 8.31 -5.30
C ALA A 122 0.24 7.73 -4.90
N ILE A 123 -0.21 6.65 -5.54
CA ILE A 123 -1.41 5.92 -5.12
C ILE A 123 -1.12 5.25 -3.78
N SER A 124 -1.96 5.51 -2.79
CA SER A 124 -1.83 4.95 -1.44
C SER A 124 -2.76 3.75 -1.22
N GLY A 125 -2.36 2.83 -0.35
CA GLY A 125 -3.13 1.66 0.04
C GLY A 125 -3.16 1.38 1.54
N ILE A 126 -3.82 0.26 1.86
CA ILE A 126 -3.75 -0.40 3.16
C ILE A 126 -3.27 -1.82 2.92
N HIS A 127 -2.26 -2.27 3.65
CA HIS A 127 -1.86 -3.66 3.70
C HIS A 127 -2.35 -4.29 5.00
N PHE A 128 -3.07 -5.39 4.86
CA PHE A 128 -3.53 -6.20 5.97
C PHE A 128 -2.64 -7.43 6.13
N ASN A 129 -1.76 -7.38 7.13
CA ASN A 129 -0.86 -8.47 7.47
C ASN A 129 -1.55 -9.43 8.42
N TYR A 130 -1.52 -10.74 8.13
CA TYR A 130 -2.18 -11.74 8.96
C TYR A 130 -1.39 -13.05 9.06
N SER A 131 -1.36 -13.61 10.27
CA SER A 131 -0.85 -14.95 10.55
C SER A 131 -1.89 -15.80 11.27
N LEU A 132 -2.04 -17.05 10.81
CA LEU A 132 -2.95 -18.01 11.42
C LEU A 132 -2.62 -18.20 12.91
N PRO A 133 -3.62 -18.29 13.79
CA PRO A 133 -3.41 -18.56 15.21
C PRO A 133 -2.70 -19.89 15.42
N GLU A 134 -1.77 -19.95 16.38
CA GLU A 134 -0.97 -21.15 16.65
C GLU A 134 -1.82 -22.38 17.03
N GLN A 135 -3.01 -22.13 17.58
CA GLN A 135 -3.98 -23.16 17.97
C GLN A 135 -4.47 -23.98 16.77
N ILE A 136 -4.53 -23.41 15.56
CA ILE A 136 -4.96 -24.14 14.36
C ILE A 136 -4.04 -25.34 14.10
N TRP A 137 -2.75 -25.21 14.36
CA TRP A 137 -1.78 -26.28 14.13
C TRP A 137 -1.94 -27.46 15.10
N LYS A 138 -2.71 -27.30 16.18
CA LYS A 138 -3.07 -28.36 17.13
C LYS A 138 -4.36 -29.10 16.73
N SER A 139 -5.02 -28.67 15.65
CA SER A 139 -6.27 -29.25 15.16
C SER A 139 -6.09 -30.72 14.73
N SER A 140 -7.18 -31.49 14.78
CA SER A 140 -7.24 -32.85 14.24
C SER A 140 -6.85 -32.95 12.77
N LEU A 141 -7.01 -31.87 12.02
CA LEU A 141 -6.66 -31.76 10.60
C LEU A 141 -5.16 -31.95 10.32
N PHE A 142 -4.28 -31.82 11.32
CA PHE A 142 -2.83 -31.91 11.17
C PHE A 142 -2.19 -33.02 12.02
N ARG A 143 -2.98 -33.95 12.58
CA ARG A 143 -2.52 -34.96 13.54
C ARG A 143 -1.58 -36.03 12.97
N GLU A 144 -1.57 -36.23 11.65
CA GLU A 144 -0.67 -37.20 11.01
C GLU A 144 0.81 -36.77 11.05
N GLU A 145 1.09 -35.48 11.26
CA GLU A 145 2.45 -34.99 11.47
C GLU A 145 2.79 -34.92 12.97
N ARG A 146 3.80 -35.68 13.42
CA ARG A 146 4.29 -35.65 14.81
C ARG A 146 4.71 -34.23 15.26
N THR A 147 5.17 -33.41 14.33
CA THR A 147 5.51 -32.00 14.54
C THR A 147 5.12 -31.18 13.32
N VAL A 148 4.53 -30.00 13.53
CA VAL A 148 4.10 -29.11 12.45
C VAL A 148 5.33 -28.53 11.78
N SER A 149 5.68 -29.08 10.62
CA SER A 149 6.89 -28.69 9.88
C SER A 149 6.74 -27.31 9.23
N LYS A 150 7.86 -26.62 8.99
CA LYS A 150 7.87 -25.39 8.16
C LYS A 150 7.27 -25.63 6.78
N LYS A 151 7.49 -26.84 6.23
CA LYS A 151 6.93 -27.27 4.94
C LYS A 151 5.41 -27.33 4.99
N LEU A 152 4.81 -27.97 6.01
CA LEU A 152 3.36 -28.01 6.19
C LEU A 152 2.77 -26.61 6.32
N ARG A 153 3.37 -25.74 7.15
CA ARG A 153 2.90 -24.34 7.29
C ARG A 153 2.90 -23.62 5.95
N ALA A 154 3.98 -23.73 5.18
CA ALA A 154 4.06 -23.15 3.85
C ALA A 154 2.96 -23.71 2.93
N THR A 155 2.76 -25.03 2.89
CA THR A 155 1.70 -25.66 2.09
C THR A 155 0.32 -25.09 2.43
N ILE A 156 0.02 -24.88 3.71
CA ILE A 156 -1.25 -24.28 4.15
C ILE A 156 -1.34 -22.80 3.74
N TYR A 157 -0.30 -22.00 3.94
CA TYR A 157 -0.31 -20.60 3.49
C TYR A 157 -0.45 -20.47 1.98
N PHE A 158 0.20 -21.31 1.17
CA PHE A 158 0.03 -21.31 -0.29
C PHE A 158 -1.38 -21.78 -0.71
N ARG A 159 -2.00 -22.73 0.01
CA ARG A 159 -3.43 -23.05 -0.18
C ARG A 159 -4.32 -21.85 0.10
N THR A 160 -4.09 -21.14 1.21
CA THR A 160 -4.81 -19.91 1.54
C THR A 160 -4.61 -18.83 0.47
N LEU A 161 -3.39 -18.64 -0.01
CA LEU A 161 -3.07 -17.66 -1.05
C LEU A 161 -3.80 -17.94 -2.36
N ARG A 162 -3.88 -19.21 -2.80
CA ARG A 162 -4.65 -19.58 -3.99
C ARG A 162 -6.16 -19.29 -3.83
N ASN A 163 -6.72 -19.55 -2.64
CA ASN A 163 -8.12 -19.22 -2.37
C ASN A 163 -8.35 -17.70 -2.29
N LEU A 164 -7.43 -16.96 -1.69
CA LEU A 164 -7.47 -15.50 -1.67
C LEU A 164 -7.44 -14.94 -3.11
N HIS A 165 -6.55 -15.45 -3.97
CA HIS A 165 -6.49 -15.05 -5.37
C HIS A 165 -7.82 -15.31 -6.11
N ARG A 166 -8.45 -16.48 -5.89
CA ARG A 166 -9.77 -16.81 -6.48
C ARG A 166 -10.90 -15.88 -6.01
N MET A 167 -10.79 -15.33 -4.80
CA MET A 167 -11.86 -14.58 -4.15
C MET A 167 -11.54 -13.09 -3.97
N ASN A 168 -10.38 -12.61 -4.43
CA ASN A 168 -9.91 -11.25 -4.18
C ASN A 168 -10.87 -10.17 -4.71
N TRP A 169 -11.62 -10.48 -5.76
CA TRP A 169 -12.64 -9.58 -6.29
C TRP A 169 -13.71 -9.19 -5.26
N LEU A 170 -13.99 -10.03 -4.25
CA LEU A 170 -14.92 -9.69 -3.15
C LEU A 170 -14.38 -8.54 -2.29
N ILE A 171 -13.07 -8.52 -2.04
CA ILE A 171 -12.43 -7.43 -1.29
C ILE A 171 -12.57 -6.13 -2.07
N LEU A 172 -12.32 -6.16 -3.38
CA LEU A 172 -12.48 -5.00 -4.26
C LEU A 172 -13.94 -4.57 -4.38
N TYR A 173 -14.88 -5.51 -4.32
CA TYR A 173 -16.31 -5.22 -4.40
C TYR A 173 -16.83 -4.54 -3.13
N PHE A 174 -16.53 -5.09 -1.95
CA PHE A 174 -17.04 -4.58 -0.67
C PHE A 174 -16.26 -3.38 -0.11
N PHE A 175 -14.95 -3.32 -0.36
CA PHE A 175 -14.06 -2.33 0.25
C PHE A 175 -13.35 -1.44 -0.76
N GLY A 176 -13.62 -1.62 -2.06
CA GLY A 176 -13.15 -0.70 -3.09
C GLY A 176 -13.74 0.68 -2.88
N ALA A 177 -12.88 1.67 -2.64
CA ALA A 177 -13.26 3.05 -2.34
C ALA A 177 -12.55 4.06 -3.25
N SER A 178 -12.31 3.68 -4.51
CA SER A 178 -11.66 4.56 -5.49
C SER A 178 -12.37 4.52 -6.86
N PRO A 179 -13.67 4.88 -6.95
CA PRO A 179 -14.39 4.97 -8.21
C PRO A 179 -14.03 6.22 -9.04
N VAL A 180 -13.35 7.17 -8.42
CA VAL A 180 -12.99 8.49 -8.94
C VAL A 180 -11.48 8.59 -9.13
N THR A 181 -11.05 9.27 -10.19
CA THR A 181 -9.63 9.56 -10.47
C THR A 181 -9.49 10.94 -11.11
N THR A 182 -8.24 11.45 -11.17
CA THR A 182 -7.93 12.69 -11.86
C THR A 182 -7.52 12.44 -13.32
N VAL A 183 -7.62 13.47 -14.16
CA VAL A 183 -7.32 13.42 -15.60
C VAL A 183 -5.91 12.92 -15.89
N ASN A 184 -4.96 13.11 -14.97
CA ASN A 184 -3.57 12.66 -15.10
C ASN A 184 -3.42 11.13 -15.13
N PHE A 185 -4.39 10.41 -14.56
CA PHE A 185 -4.42 8.95 -14.64
C PHE A 185 -5.08 8.47 -15.93
N LEU A 186 -5.84 9.32 -16.62
CA LEU A 186 -6.52 8.92 -17.85
C LEU A 186 -5.53 8.99 -19.02
N SER A 187 -5.17 7.82 -19.55
CA SER A 187 -4.65 7.76 -20.92
C SER A 187 -5.81 8.00 -21.90
N ASN A 188 -5.51 8.43 -23.14
CA ASN A 188 -6.49 8.69 -24.22
C ASN A 188 -7.35 7.46 -24.64
N LYS A 189 -7.33 6.35 -23.89
CA LYS A 189 -7.86 5.04 -24.31
C LYS A 189 -9.01 4.49 -23.45
N HIS A 190 -9.47 5.18 -22.42
CA HIS A 190 -10.48 4.61 -21.51
C HIS A 190 -11.90 5.05 -21.84
N LYS A 191 -12.71 4.11 -22.34
CA LYS A 191 -14.14 4.31 -22.63
C LYS A 191 -14.96 4.25 -21.34
N GLY A 192 -16.07 5.00 -21.30
CA GLY A 192 -17.08 4.92 -20.25
C GLY A 192 -16.88 5.86 -19.05
N PHE A 193 -15.73 6.55 -18.95
CA PHE A 193 -15.52 7.56 -17.93
C PHE A 193 -16.49 8.73 -18.10
N GLN A 194 -17.10 9.12 -16.98
CA GLN A 194 -17.94 10.31 -16.88
C GLN A 194 -17.15 11.41 -16.19
N LYS A 195 -17.32 12.64 -16.68
CA LYS A 195 -16.66 13.83 -16.14
C LYS A 195 -17.42 14.30 -14.90
N LEU A 196 -16.73 14.44 -13.77
CA LEU A 196 -17.29 15.05 -12.56
C LEU A 196 -17.00 16.56 -12.53
N ASP A 197 -15.77 16.95 -12.88
CA ASP A 197 -15.35 18.34 -13.07
C ASP A 197 -14.23 18.44 -14.13
N ASN A 198 -13.57 19.60 -14.27
CA ASN A 198 -12.50 19.82 -15.26
C ASN A 198 -11.28 18.91 -15.13
N HIS A 199 -11.03 18.34 -13.95
CA HIS A 199 -9.87 17.50 -13.66
C HIS A 199 -10.23 16.12 -13.13
N VAL A 200 -11.49 15.84 -12.81
CA VAL A 200 -11.94 14.65 -12.10
C VAL A 200 -12.94 13.86 -12.93
N TYR A 201 -12.73 12.54 -12.97
CA TYR A 201 -13.53 11.59 -13.71
C TYR A 201 -13.88 10.38 -12.85
N TYR A 202 -14.96 9.70 -13.18
CA TYR A 202 -15.38 8.49 -12.48
C TYR A 202 -16.01 7.47 -13.42
N LEU A 203 -16.10 6.22 -12.96
CA LEU A 203 -16.90 5.18 -13.59
C LEU A 203 -18.09 4.84 -12.67
N PRO A 204 -19.35 4.93 -13.13
CA PRO A 204 -20.54 4.78 -12.27
C PRO A 204 -20.61 3.48 -11.46
N PHE A 205 -20.02 2.41 -11.99
CA PHE A 205 -20.05 1.07 -11.38
C PHE A 205 -18.66 0.57 -10.97
N ALA A 206 -17.62 1.41 -11.06
CA ALA A 206 -16.32 1.01 -10.56
C ALA A 206 -16.33 0.98 -9.03
N THR A 207 -15.60 0.04 -8.45
CA THR A 207 -15.36 0.02 -7.01
C THR A 207 -13.95 0.51 -6.69
N SER A 208 -12.94 0.00 -7.41
CA SER A 208 -11.53 0.28 -7.13
C SER A 208 -10.68 0.52 -8.38
N LEU A 209 -10.67 1.75 -8.92
CA LEU A 209 -9.73 2.17 -9.97
C LEU A 209 -8.26 2.03 -9.57
N ARG A 210 -7.90 2.12 -8.28
CA ARG A 210 -6.56 1.79 -7.77
C ARG A 210 -6.07 0.42 -8.23
N MET A 211 -6.98 -0.53 -8.42
CA MET A 211 -6.67 -1.92 -8.78
C MET A 211 -6.97 -2.22 -10.25
N SER A 212 -7.21 -1.21 -11.10
CA SER A 212 -7.36 -1.36 -12.55
C SER A 212 -6.04 -1.05 -13.27
N ASP A 213 -6.03 -1.16 -14.59
CA ASP A 213 -4.89 -0.79 -15.45
C ASP A 213 -4.50 0.70 -15.33
N LEU A 214 -5.37 1.54 -14.76
CA LEU A 214 -5.11 2.95 -14.47
C LEU A 214 -4.35 3.17 -13.16
N GLY A 215 -4.48 2.21 -12.26
CA GLY A 215 -4.01 2.34 -10.90
C GLY A 215 -2.63 1.74 -10.72
N TYR A 216 -2.45 1.08 -9.58
CA TYR A 216 -1.20 0.47 -9.20
C TYR A 216 -1.08 -0.95 -9.78
N GLN A 217 -0.93 -1.04 -11.11
CA GLN A 217 -0.68 -2.31 -11.79
C GLN A 217 0.56 -2.24 -12.68
N ASN A 218 1.44 -3.23 -12.52
CA ASN A 218 2.62 -3.38 -13.36
C ASN A 218 2.28 -4.31 -14.52
N ILE A 219 1.81 -3.74 -15.63
CA ILE A 219 1.43 -4.49 -16.84
C ILE A 219 2.58 -5.41 -17.31
N ASN A 220 3.84 -5.04 -17.06
CA ASN A 220 5.01 -5.85 -17.42
C ASN A 220 5.23 -7.09 -16.52
N GLN A 221 4.66 -7.15 -15.31
CA GLN A 221 4.75 -8.33 -14.44
C GLN A 221 3.84 -9.48 -14.90
N SER A 222 2.81 -9.20 -15.71
CA SER A 222 1.95 -10.24 -16.30
C SER A 222 2.72 -11.27 -17.16
N LYS A 223 3.95 -10.94 -17.58
CA LYS A 223 4.84 -11.83 -18.34
C LYS A 223 5.63 -12.81 -17.46
N VAL A 224 5.63 -12.61 -16.14
CA VAL A 224 6.35 -13.48 -15.20
C VAL A 224 5.32 -14.41 -14.55
N ALA A 225 5.39 -15.69 -14.90
CA ALA A 225 4.53 -16.72 -14.31
C ALA A 225 5.07 -17.14 -12.94
N ILE A 226 4.63 -16.47 -11.87
CA ILE A 226 4.98 -16.84 -10.48
C ILE A 226 4.04 -17.94 -9.98
N SER A 227 4.59 -19.09 -9.59
CA SER A 227 3.79 -20.20 -9.07
C SER A 227 3.32 -19.94 -7.64
N LEU A 228 2.05 -20.22 -7.38
CA LEU A 228 1.44 -20.19 -6.04
C LEU A 228 1.21 -21.60 -5.48
N ASN A 229 1.87 -22.62 -6.03
CA ASN A 229 1.65 -24.01 -5.63
C ASN A 229 2.47 -24.40 -4.40
N SER A 230 3.74 -23.99 -4.35
CA SER A 230 4.67 -24.34 -3.30
C SER A 230 5.71 -23.25 -3.07
N LEU A 231 6.35 -23.26 -1.89
CA LEU A 231 7.41 -22.31 -1.56
C LEU A 231 8.61 -22.40 -2.52
N ARG A 232 8.94 -23.61 -2.99
CA ARG A 232 10.09 -23.84 -3.88
C ARG A 232 9.87 -23.29 -5.28
N GLU A 233 8.64 -23.35 -5.80
CA GLU A 233 8.33 -22.79 -7.12
C GLU A 233 8.09 -21.28 -7.09
N TYR A 234 7.81 -20.72 -5.91
CA TYR A 234 7.60 -19.30 -5.72
C TYR A 234 8.91 -18.50 -5.64
N ILE A 235 9.94 -19.08 -5.02
CA ILE A 235 11.30 -18.52 -4.90
C ILE A 235 12.06 -18.74 -6.20
#